data_AF-K1YN28-F1
#
_entry.id   AF-K1YN28-F1
#
_cell.length_a   1.000
_cell.length_b   1.000
_cell.length_c   1.000
_cell.angle_alpha   90.00
_cell.angle_beta   90.00
_cell.angle_gamma   90.00
#
_symmetry.space_group_name_H-M   'P 1'
#
loop_
_entity.id
_entity.type
_entity.pdbx_description
1 polymer ?
#
loop_
_entity_poly.entity_id
_entity_poly.type
_entity_poly.pdbx_seq_one_letter_code
_entity_poly.pdbx_strand_id
1 'polypeptide(L)' 'MNKPATPSFIVSGTSSGSGKTTVALGLMAAFRQKGLAVQPFKCGPDFIDPGLHQLVTGTVS' A
#
# COMPACT_ATOMS: atom_id res chain seq x y z
N MET A 1 26.03 9.95 0.71
CA MET A 1 25.78 8.96 -0.36
C MET A 1 24.33 9.11 -0.78
N ASN A 2 24.04 9.42 -2.05
CA ASN A 2 22.66 9.54 -2.54
C ASN A 2 22.05 8.14 -2.66
N LYS A 3 21.09 7.81 -1.80
CA LYS A 3 20.27 6.60 -1.95
C LYS A 3 19.42 6.77 -3.22
N PRO A 4 19.37 5.77 -4.13
CA PRO A 4 18.51 5.86 -5.31
C PRO A 4 17.05 6.07 -4.86
N ALA A 5 16.34 6.94 -5.58
CA ALA A 5 14.94 7.23 -5.30
C ALA A 5 14.11 5.94 -5.37
N THR A 6 13.34 5.65 -4.33
CA THR A 6 12.46 4.48 -4.29
C THR A 6 11.16 4.83 -5.03
N PRO A 7 10.77 4.10 -6.09
CA PRO A 7 9.53 4.36 -6.80
C PRO A 7 8.33 4.37 -5.85
N SER A 8 7.48 5.38 -5.94
CA SER A 8 6.37 5.62 -5.02
C SER A 8 5.15 6.14 -5.77
N PHE A 9 3.95 5.74 -5.36
CA PHE A 9 2.69 6.21 -5.91
C PHE A 9 1.61 6.24 -4.83
N ILE A 10 0.52 6.95 -5.10
CA ILE A 10 -0.65 7.04 -4.21
C ILE A 10 -1.86 6.50 -4.95
N VAL A 11 -2.61 5.62 -4.30
CA VAL A 11 -3.95 5.20 -4.76
C VAL A 11 -4.98 6.13 -4.11
N SER A 12 -5.68 6.90 -4.93
CA SER A 12 -6.78 7.79 -4.49
C SER A 12 -8.08 7.41 -5.20
N GLY A 13 -9.18 8.04 -4.79
CA GLY A 13 -10.51 7.80 -5.36
C GLY A 13 -11.43 8.98 -5.08
N THR A 14 -12.49 9.10 -5.87
CA THR A 14 -13.38 10.27 -5.91
C THR A 14 -14.31 10.38 -4.70
N SER A 15 -14.53 9.29 -3.97
CA SER A 15 -15.43 9.21 -2.82
C SER A 15 -15.07 8.07 -1.87
N SER A 16 -15.77 7.98 -0.72
CA SER A 16 -15.77 6.76 0.11
C SER A 16 -16.45 5.61 -0.63
N GLY A 17 -16.04 4.36 -0.37
CA GLY A 17 -16.59 3.17 -1.04
C GLY A 17 -16.14 2.94 -2.49
N SER A 18 -15.34 3.84 -3.09
CA SER A 18 -14.80 3.73 -4.46
C SER A 18 -13.79 2.60 -4.71
N GLY A 19 -13.53 1.73 -3.73
CA GLY A 19 -12.62 0.57 -3.90
C GLY A 19 -11.13 0.85 -3.72
N LYS A 20 -10.74 2.04 -3.23
CA LYS A 20 -9.32 2.42 -3.00
C LYS A 20 -8.52 1.37 -2.24
N THR A 21 -9.06 0.87 -1.13
CA THR A 21 -8.41 -0.16 -0.30
C THR A 21 -8.22 -1.46 -1.08
N THR A 22 -9.25 -1.93 -1.78
CA THR A 22 -9.16 -3.14 -2.61
C THR A 22 -8.08 -3.03 -3.68
N VAL A 23 -8.02 -1.91 -4.38
CA VAL A 23 -7.00 -1.65 -5.41
C VAL A 23 -5.61 -1.57 -4.78
N ALA A 24 -5.46 -0.86 -3.66
CA ALA A 24 -4.18 -0.75 -2.95
C ALA A 24 -3.66 -2.12 -2.50
N LEU A 25 -4.50 -2.93 -1.86
CA LEU A 25 -4.15 -4.29 -1.42
C LEU A 25 -3.79 -5.20 -2.61
N GLY A 26 -4.56 -5.12 -3.71
CA GLY A 26 -4.28 -5.88 -4.92
C GLY A 26 -2.91 -5.55 -5.54
N LEU A 27 -2.56 -4.26 -5.61
CA LEU A 27 -1.25 -3.82 -6.10
C LEU A 27 -0.11 -4.26 -5.17
N MET A 28 -0.28 -4.11 -3.85
CA MET A 28 0.68 -4.57 -2.85
C MET A 28 0.94 -6.08 -2.99
N ALA A 29 -0.12 -6.87 -3.09
CA ALA A 29 -0.03 -8.33 -3.26
C ALA A 29 0.69 -8.69 -4.55
N ALA A 30 0.34 -8.04 -5.67
CA ALA A 30 0.96 -8.28 -6.97
C ALA A 30 2.45 -7.95 -6.97
N PHE A 31 2.87 -6.84 -6.33
CA PHE A 31 4.28 -6.49 -6.22
C PHE A 31 5.05 -7.44 -5.30
N ARG A 32 4.46 -7.87 -4.19
CA ARG A 32 5.04 -8.91 -3.33
C ARG A 32 5.21 -10.23 -4.08
N GLN A 33 4.21 -10.64 -4.86
CA GLN A 33 4.29 -11.83 -5.71
C GLN A 33 5.41 -11.75 -6.76
N LYS A 34 5.72 -10.53 -7.23
CA LYS A 34 6.87 -10.27 -8.12
C LYS A 34 8.22 -10.20 -7.40
N GLY A 35 8.27 -10.47 -6.09
CA GLY A 35 9.50 -10.44 -5.30
C GLY A 35 9.98 -9.04 -4.91
N LEU A 36 9.15 -8.00 -5.10
CA LEU A 36 9.50 -6.64 -4.70
C LEU A 36 9.29 -6.43 -3.20
N ALA A 37 10.18 -5.66 -2.58
CA ALA A 37 9.96 -5.10 -1.26
C ALA A 37 8.91 -3.98 -1.39
N VAL A 38 7.81 -4.09 -0.64
CA VAL A 38 6.70 -3.13 -0.66
C VAL A 38 6.56 -2.55 0.73
N GLN A 39 6.75 -1.23 0.83
CA GLN A 39 6.43 -0.48 2.04
C GLN A 39 5.04 0.14 1.88
N PRO A 40 4.02 -0.34 2.61
CA PRO A 40 2.70 0.27 2.58
C PRO A 40 2.67 1.55 3.43
N PHE A 41 1.73 2.43 3.10
CA PHE A 41 1.42 3.61 3.90
C PHE A 41 -0.08 3.88 3.83
N LYS A 42 -0.66 4.35 4.93
CA LYS A 42 -2.04 4.82 4.97
C LYS A 42 -2.09 6.32 5.20
N CYS A 43 -2.83 7.02 4.35
CA CYS A 43 -3.20 8.41 4.58
C CYS A 43 -4.62 8.49 5.16
N GLY A 44 -4.78 9.20 6.28
CA GLY A 44 -6.06 9.41 6.97
C GLY A 44 -6.20 8.62 8.27
N PRO A 45 -7.19 8.96 9.12
CA PRO A 45 -7.34 8.43 10.49
C PRO A 45 -7.94 7.01 10.55
N ASP A 46 -7.69 6.17 9.54
CA ASP A 46 -8.27 4.83 9.46
C ASP A 46 -7.38 3.80 10.16
N PHE A 47 -7.99 2.98 11.00
CA PHE A 47 -7.30 1.97 11.80
C PHE A 47 -7.32 0.57 11.16
N ILE A 48 -8.19 0.33 10.16
CA ILE A 48 -8.33 -1.00 9.54
C ILE A 48 -7.23 -1.22 8.49
N ASP A 49 -6.97 -0.21 7.67
CA ASP A 49 -6.04 -0.30 6.55
C ASP A 49 -4.62 -0.74 6.96
N PRO A 50 -4.00 -0.23 8.05
CA PRO A 50 -2.65 -0.68 8.46
C PRO A 50 -2.56 -2.19 8.73
N GLY A 51 -3.61 -2.80 9.31
CA GLY A 51 -3.65 -4.24 9.55
C GLY A 51 -3.74 -5.05 8.26
N LEU A 52 -4.60 -4.61 7.33
CA LEU A 52 -4.73 -5.24 6.01
C LEU A 52 -3.45 -5.09 5.17
N HIS A 53 -2.82 -3.93 5.23
CA HIS A 53 -1.52 -3.69 4.59
C HIS A 53 -0.48 -4.66 5.13
N GLN A 54 -0.34 -4.78 6.45
CA GLN A 54 0.62 -5.70 7.07
C GLN A 54 0.33 -7.16 6.71
N LEU A 55 -0.94 -7.56 6.64
CA LEU A 55 -1.32 -8.91 6.22
C LEU A 55 -0.83 -9.23 4.80
N VAL A 56 -0.89 -8.27 3.87
CA VAL A 56 -0.51 -8.47 2.47
C VAL A 56 1.00 -8.29 2.23
N THR A 57 1.62 -7.32 2.88
CA THR A 57 3.04 -6.98 2.66
C THR A 57 3.98 -7.70 3.62
N GLY A 58 3.49 -8.13 4.79
CA GLY A 58 4.33 -8.62 5.88
C GLY A 58 5.13 -7.51 6.58
N THR A 59 4.77 -6.23 6.39
CA THR A 59 5.46 -5.06 6.95
C THR A 59 4.45 -4.03 7.45
N VAL A 60 4.76 -3.36 8.56
CA VAL A 60 3.91 -2.34 9.16
C VAL A 60 3.79 -1.11 8.25
N SER A 61 2.61 -0.47 8.23
CA SER A 61 2.35 0.79 7.50
C SER A 61 2.71 2.04 8.30
#